data_AF-R2R925-F1
#
_entry.id   AF-R2R925-F1
#
_cell.length_a   1.000
_cell.length_b   1.000
_cell.length_c   1.000
_cell.angle_alpha   90.00
_cell.angle_beta   90.00
_cell.angle_gamma   90.00
#
_symmetry.space_group_name_H-M   'P 1'
#
loop_
_entity.id
_entity.type
_entity.pdbx_description
1 polymer ?
#
loop_
_entity_poly.entity_id
_entity_poly.type
_entity_poly.pdbx_seq_one_letter_code
_entity_poly.pdbx_strand_id
1 'polypeptide(L)'
;MVTYQNLQTDLLQALDLHIDILKEVDDIETEELPGFLFMMRSLGFMLDRAALVLASNNDEEMYYMMFQYYSLLKELKFNLAMNFPHTQIQGDPLIDMVNHFPNNYEKEMKAWWEEKTGLTVEETKQTIELND
;
A
#
# COMPACT_ATOMS: atom_id res chain seq x y z
N MET A 1 8.44 -2.12 -20.19
CA MET A 1 6.97 -1.99 -20.13
C MET A 1 6.52 -2.93 -19.04
N VAL A 2 5.82 -2.43 -18.03
CA VAL A 2 5.26 -3.26 -16.97
C VAL A 2 4.20 -4.19 -17.56
N THR A 3 4.14 -5.44 -17.10
CA THR A 3 3.20 -6.45 -17.59
C THR A 3 2.20 -6.83 -16.51
N TYR A 4 1.09 -7.44 -16.90
CA TYR A 4 0.13 -8.05 -15.96
C TYR A 4 0.83 -8.97 -14.95
N GLN A 5 1.75 -9.82 -15.40
CA GLN A 5 2.46 -10.76 -14.52
C GLN A 5 3.33 -10.06 -13.47
N ASN A 6 3.94 -8.93 -13.83
CA ASN A 6 4.71 -8.13 -12.89
C ASN A 6 3.82 -7.59 -11.77
N LEU A 7 2.69 -6.99 -12.16
CA LEU A 7 1.72 -6.40 -11.23
C LEU A 7 0.99 -7.45 -10.39
N GLN A 8 0.65 -8.59 -10.99
CA GLN A 8 0.09 -9.73 -10.29
C GLN A 8 1.02 -10.21 -9.17
N THR A 9 2.33 -10.20 -9.40
CA THR A 9 3.31 -10.61 -8.39
C THR A 9 3.29 -9.67 -7.19
N ASP A 10 3.34 -8.35 -7.41
CA ASP A 10 3.23 -7.34 -6.35
C ASP A 10 1.90 -7.48 -5.59
N LEU A 11 0.78 -7.65 -6.30
CA LEU A 11 -0.54 -7.76 -5.67
C LEU A 11 -0.68 -9.03 -4.82
N LEU A 12 -0.14 -10.16 -5.29
CA LEU A 12 -0.12 -11.41 -4.53
C LEU A 12 0.76 -11.28 -3.28
N GLN A 13 1.93 -10.66 -3.40
CA GLN A 13 2.80 -10.41 -2.26
C GLN A 13 2.16 -9.46 -1.24
N ALA A 14 1.45 -8.42 -1.69
CA ALA A 14 0.72 -7.52 -0.79
C ALA A 14 -0.41 -8.24 -0.03
N LEU A 15 -1.12 -9.15 -0.70
CA LEU A 15 -2.13 -9.99 -0.05
C LEU A 15 -1.51 -10.95 0.97
N ASP A 16 -0.39 -11.58 0.63
CA ASP A 16 0.33 -12.51 1.51
C ASP A 16 0.80 -11.78 2.77
N LEU A 17 1.47 -10.63 2.62
CA LEU A 17 1.87 -9.79 3.75
C LEU A 17 0.67 -9.36 4.60
N HIS A 18 -0.44 -8.95 4.00
CA HIS A 18 -1.64 -8.59 4.75
C HIS A 18 -2.17 -9.76 5.61
N ILE A 19 -2.13 -10.98 5.07
CA ILE A 19 -2.52 -12.20 5.78
C ILE A 19 -1.51 -12.54 6.88
N ASP A 20 -0.21 -12.38 6.63
CA ASP A 20 0.84 -12.65 7.62
C ASP A 20 0.72 -11.71 8.83
N ILE A 21 0.42 -10.43 8.63
CA ILE A 21 0.12 -9.51 9.74
C ILE A 21 -1.02 -10.06 10.62
N LEU A 22 -2.08 -10.59 10.01
CA LEU A 22 -3.21 -11.16 10.74
C LEU A 22 -2.86 -12.46 11.49
N LYS A 23 -1.82 -13.17 11.07
CA LYS A 23 -1.39 -14.44 11.65
C LYS A 23 -0.33 -14.26 12.75
N GLU A 24 0.56 -13.30 12.59
CA GLU A 24 1.79 -13.17 13.39
C GLU A 24 1.66 -12.18 14.55
N VAL A 25 0.69 -11.26 14.48
CA VAL A 25 0.43 -10.31 15.56
C VAL A 25 -0.32 -11.00 16.69
N ASP A 26 0.41 -11.29 17.78
CA ASP A 26 -0.12 -12.03 18.93
C ASP A 26 -0.93 -11.16 19.89
N ASP A 27 -0.44 -9.95 20.16
CA ASP A 27 -1.05 -8.97 21.07
C ASP A 27 -0.72 -7.55 20.62
N ILE A 28 -1.58 -6.61 21.01
CA ILE A 28 -1.46 -5.19 20.66
C ILE A 28 -1.70 -4.38 21.92
N GLU A 29 -0.68 -3.65 22.35
CA GLU A 29 -0.79 -2.76 23.50
C GLU A 29 -1.87 -1.70 23.25
N THR A 30 -2.59 -1.29 24.31
CA THR A 30 -3.75 -0.39 24.18
C THR A 30 -3.37 0.96 23.55
N GLU A 31 -2.15 1.43 23.80
CA GLU A 31 -1.61 2.66 23.21
C GLU A 31 -1.31 2.53 21.71
N GLU A 32 -1.04 1.31 21.23
CA GLU A 32 -0.68 1.03 19.84
C GLU A 32 -1.89 0.67 18.96
N LEU A 33 -2.99 0.30 19.60
CA LEU A 33 -4.22 -0.10 18.94
C LEU A 33 -4.75 0.91 17.90
N PRO A 34 -4.77 2.24 18.15
CA PRO A 34 -5.27 3.19 17.16
C PRO A 34 -4.48 3.18 15.84
N GLY A 35 -3.15 3.14 15.92
CA GLY A 35 -2.27 3.11 14.75
C GLY A 35 -2.39 1.79 13.99
N PHE A 36 -2.42 0.66 14.72
CA PHE A 36 -2.65 -0.64 14.12
C PHE A 36 -4.00 -0.73 13.39
N LEU A 37 -5.09 -0.29 14.03
CA LEU A 37 -6.42 -0.31 13.42
C LEU A 37 -6.49 0.60 12.18
N PHE A 38 -5.82 1.75 12.20
CA PHE A 38 -5.72 2.62 11.04
C PHE A 38 -5.01 1.92 9.87
N MET A 39 -3.87 1.26 10.14
CA MET A 39 -3.15 0.49 9.14
C MET A 39 -4.01 -0.63 8.57
N MET A 40 -4.59 -1.49 9.44
CA MET A 40 -5.35 -2.65 8.99
C MET A 40 -6.60 -2.27 8.18
N ARG A 41 -7.28 -1.18 8.54
CA ARG A 41 -8.41 -0.67 7.75
C ARG A 41 -7.95 -0.13 6.39
N SER A 42 -6.83 0.58 6.35
CA SER A 42 -6.25 1.08 5.10
C SER A 42 -5.86 -0.07 4.17
N LEU A 43 -5.22 -1.13 4.71
CA LEU A 43 -4.89 -2.35 3.96
C LEU A 43 -6.15 -3.05 3.44
N GLY A 44 -7.17 -3.21 4.29
CA GLY A 44 -8.44 -3.82 3.89
C GLY A 44 -9.14 -3.05 2.76
N PHE A 45 -9.10 -1.71 2.78
CA PHE A 45 -9.62 -0.88 1.70
C PHE A 45 -8.79 -0.99 0.41
N MET A 46 -7.46 -0.92 0.53
CA MET A 46 -6.54 -1.02 -0.62
C MET A 46 -6.66 -2.36 -1.36
N LEU A 47 -6.94 -3.44 -0.64
CA LEU A 47 -6.90 -4.81 -1.17
C LEU A 47 -8.29 -5.42 -1.42
N ASP A 48 -9.38 -4.64 -1.22
CA ASP A 48 -10.76 -5.14 -1.21
C ASP A 48 -11.16 -5.92 -2.48
N ARG A 49 -10.64 -5.49 -3.64
CA ARG A 49 -10.95 -6.06 -4.97
C ARG A 49 -9.84 -6.93 -5.52
N ALA A 50 -8.74 -7.11 -4.78
CA ALA A 50 -7.55 -7.80 -5.28
C ALA A 50 -7.88 -9.20 -5.81
N ALA A 51 -8.65 -9.99 -5.07
CA ALA A 51 -9.05 -11.35 -5.47
C ALA A 51 -9.85 -11.37 -6.80
N LEU A 52 -10.75 -10.40 -7.00
CA LEU A 52 -11.55 -10.33 -8.22
C LEU A 52 -10.71 -9.93 -9.43
N VAL A 53 -9.78 -8.98 -9.26
CA VAL A 53 -8.85 -8.52 -10.32
C VAL A 53 -7.86 -9.62 -10.70
N LEU A 54 -7.37 -10.38 -9.73
CA LEU A 54 -6.53 -11.55 -9.97
C LEU A 54 -7.26 -12.65 -10.76
N ALA A 55 -8.56 -12.79 -10.54
CA ALA A 55 -9.38 -13.77 -11.25
C ALA A 55 -9.79 -13.31 -12.67
N SER A 56 -9.82 -12.00 -12.93
CA SER A 56 -10.36 -11.46 -14.18
C SER A 56 -9.41 -11.60 -15.37
N ASN A 57 -8.10 -11.72 -15.15
CA ASN A 57 -7.06 -11.71 -16.18
C ASN A 57 -7.20 -10.51 -17.14
N ASN A 58 -7.69 -9.38 -16.63
CA ASN A 58 -7.90 -8.15 -17.38
C ASN A 58 -6.80 -7.13 -17.06
N ASP A 59 -6.04 -6.75 -18.09
CA ASP A 59 -4.93 -5.79 -17.97
C ASP A 59 -5.37 -4.44 -17.44
N GLU A 60 -6.48 -3.89 -17.94
CA GLU A 60 -6.97 -2.57 -17.54
C GLU A 60 -7.43 -2.55 -16.08
N GLU A 61 -8.13 -3.61 -15.63
CA GLU A 61 -8.50 -3.74 -14.22
C GLU A 61 -7.28 -3.89 -13.31
N MET A 62 -6.28 -4.67 -13.74
CA MET A 62 -5.03 -4.84 -13.01
C MET A 62 -4.28 -3.51 -12.90
N TYR A 63 -4.18 -2.76 -13.99
CA TYR A 63 -3.45 -1.50 -14.01
C TYR A 63 -4.15 -0.45 -13.14
N TYR A 64 -5.49 -0.39 -13.21
CA TYR A 64 -6.28 0.46 -12.34
C TYR A 64 -6.11 0.11 -10.86
N MET A 65 -6.24 -1.18 -10.51
CA MET A 65 -6.05 -1.67 -9.14
C MET A 65 -4.67 -1.31 -8.60
N MET A 66 -3.61 -1.55 -9.38
CA MET A 66 -2.24 -1.30 -8.93
C MET A 66 -1.93 0.19 -8.82
N PHE A 67 -2.46 1.03 -9.71
CA PHE A 67 -2.38 2.48 -9.56
C PHE A 67 -3.00 2.95 -8.23
N GLN A 68 -4.21 2.46 -7.90
CA GLN A 68 -4.87 2.77 -6.65
C GLN A 68 -4.07 2.26 -5.44
N TYR A 69 -3.65 1.00 -5.48
CA TYR A 69 -2.85 0.38 -4.42
C TYR A 69 -1.57 1.17 -4.12
N TYR A 70 -0.77 1.53 -5.13
CA TYR A 70 0.47 2.27 -4.89
C TYR A 70 0.21 3.69 -4.36
N SER A 71 -0.82 4.37 -4.86
CA SER A 71 -1.20 5.69 -4.40
C SER A 71 -1.60 5.67 -2.91
N LEU A 72 -2.46 4.73 -2.54
CA LEU A 72 -2.94 4.57 -1.17
C LEU A 72 -1.85 4.04 -0.23
N LEU A 73 -0.91 3.22 -0.71
CA LEU A 73 0.23 2.76 0.08
C LEU A 73 1.14 3.94 0.45
N LYS A 74 1.39 4.86 -0.48
CA LYS A 74 2.14 6.10 -0.21
C LYS A 74 1.42 6.97 0.82
N GLU A 75 0.11 7.13 0.70
CA GLU A 75 -0.71 7.85 1.68
C GLU A 75 -0.71 7.18 3.05
N LEU A 76 -0.78 5.85 3.11
CA LEU A 76 -0.69 5.10 4.36
C LEU A 76 0.65 5.36 5.06
N LYS A 77 1.77 5.21 4.34
CA LYS A 77 3.12 5.47 4.88
C LYS A 77 3.25 6.89 5.43
N PHE A 78 2.74 7.88 4.69
CA PHE A 78 2.73 9.27 5.13
C PHE A 78 1.89 9.48 6.39
N ASN A 79 0.67 8.94 6.43
CA ASN A 79 -0.22 9.08 7.58
C ASN A 79 0.32 8.39 8.83
N LEU A 80 0.98 7.24 8.69
CA LEU A 80 1.66 6.58 9.80
C LEU A 80 2.80 7.42 10.33
N ALA A 81 3.66 7.94 9.45
CA ALA A 81 4.79 8.79 9.85
C ALA A 81 4.34 10.08 10.57
N MET A 82 3.20 10.67 10.20
CA MET A 82 2.72 11.91 10.79
C MET A 82 1.88 11.72 12.05
N ASN A 83 0.97 10.74 12.06
CA ASN A 83 -0.02 10.60 13.12
C ASN A 83 0.30 9.49 14.12
N PHE A 84 1.14 8.53 13.73
CA PHE A 84 1.51 7.35 14.52
C PHE A 84 3.04 7.11 14.52
N PRO A 85 3.88 8.14 14.70
CA PRO A 85 5.34 8.06 14.50
C PRO A 85 6.06 7.12 15.47
N HIS A 86 5.45 6.87 16.62
CA HIS A 86 6.03 6.05 17.69
C HIS A 86 5.31 4.71 17.84
N THR A 87 4.34 4.41 16.96
CA THR A 87 3.56 3.19 17.13
C THR A 87 4.38 1.96 16.79
N GLN A 88 4.35 0.99 17.69
CA GLN A 88 5.08 -0.28 17.57
C GLN A 88 4.14 -1.48 17.62
N ILE A 89 4.56 -2.57 16.97
CA ILE A 89 3.92 -3.88 17.06
C ILE A 89 4.99 -4.89 17.43
N GLN A 90 4.82 -5.56 18.57
CA GLN A 90 5.78 -6.55 19.08
C GLN A 90 7.24 -6.03 19.16
N GLY A 91 7.40 -4.71 19.40
CA GLY A 91 8.69 -4.04 19.52
C GLY A 91 9.23 -3.42 18.22
N ASP A 92 8.61 -3.71 17.08
CA ASP A 92 9.01 -3.15 15.78
C ASP A 92 8.14 -1.95 15.39
N PRO A 93 8.72 -0.87 14.82
CA PRO A 93 7.93 0.26 14.33
C PRO A 93 6.89 -0.16 13.29
N LEU A 94 5.66 0.31 13.44
CA LEU A 94 4.55 0.01 12.53
C LEU A 94 4.86 0.42 11.08
N ILE A 95 5.61 1.51 10.90
CA ILE A 95 6.04 1.98 9.58
C ILE A 95 6.95 0.96 8.86
N ASP A 96 7.77 0.21 9.59
CA ASP A 96 8.68 -0.78 9.02
C ASP A 96 7.89 -1.96 8.45
N MET A 97 6.81 -2.36 9.12
CA MET A 97 5.88 -3.36 8.60
C MET A 97 5.26 -2.93 7.26
N VAL A 98 4.83 -1.68 7.15
CA VAL A 98 4.26 -1.15 5.88
C VAL A 98 5.33 -0.95 4.81
N ASN A 99 6.59 -0.74 5.19
CA ASN A 99 7.68 -0.61 4.22
C ASN A 99 8.00 -1.91 3.47
N HIS A 100 7.60 -3.07 3.99
CA HIS A 100 7.72 -4.35 3.29
C HIS A 100 6.72 -4.55 2.16
N PHE A 101 5.64 -3.75 2.10
CA PHE A 101 4.66 -3.85 1.01
C PHE A 101 5.28 -3.37 -0.32
N PRO A 102 5.06 -4.13 -1.42
CA PRO A 102 5.71 -3.87 -2.69
C PRO A 102 5.25 -2.54 -3.30
N ASN A 103 6.19 -1.79 -3.85
CA ASN A 103 5.96 -0.54 -4.59
C ASN A 103 6.76 -0.48 -5.91
N ASN A 104 7.08 -1.65 -6.49
CA ASN A 104 8.09 -1.79 -7.54
C ASN A 104 7.77 -1.01 -8.82
N TYR A 105 6.48 -0.85 -9.13
CA TYR A 105 6.00 -0.26 -10.38
C TYR A 105 5.14 0.99 -10.18
N GLU A 106 5.32 1.71 -9.05
CA GLU A 106 4.59 2.94 -8.73
C GLU A 106 4.71 3.98 -9.86
N LYS A 107 5.93 4.20 -10.35
CA LYS A 107 6.21 5.21 -11.39
C LYS A 107 5.54 4.84 -12.71
N GLU A 108 5.58 3.57 -13.08
CA GLU A 108 4.98 3.06 -14.30
C GLU A 108 3.45 3.11 -14.25
N MET A 109 2.83 2.78 -13.12
CA MET A 109 1.37 2.88 -12.95
C MET A 109 0.88 4.32 -12.92
N LYS A 110 1.66 5.24 -12.32
CA LYS A 110 1.40 6.67 -12.42
C LYS A 110 1.46 7.14 -13.88
N ALA A 111 2.53 6.82 -14.61
CA ALA A 111 2.66 7.20 -16.01
C ALA A 111 1.52 6.64 -16.88
N TRP A 112 1.13 5.38 -16.66
CA TRP A 112 -0.01 4.79 -17.34
C TRP A 112 -1.32 5.54 -17.06
N TRP A 113 -1.57 5.92 -15.80
CA TRP A 113 -2.77 6.67 -15.43
C TRP A 113 -2.81 8.05 -16.06
N GLU A 114 -1.68 8.76 -16.07
CA GLU A 114 -1.56 10.09 -16.69
C GLU A 114 -1.77 10.00 -18.20
N GLU A 115 -1.20 8.99 -18.87
CA GLU A 115 -1.42 8.74 -20.31
C GLU A 115 -2.90 8.40 -20.60
N LYS A 116 -3.52 7.58 -19.76
CA LYS A 116 -4.91 7.13 -19.94
C LYS A 116 -5.93 8.26 -19.75
N THR A 117 -5.68 9.16 -18.79
CA THR A 117 -6.66 10.18 -18.37
C THR A 117 -6.34 11.59 -18.87
N GLY A 118 -5.10 11.85 -19.26
CA GLY A 118 -4.61 13.21 -19.55
C GLY A 118 -4.47 14.10 -18.33
N LEU A 119 -4.62 13.55 -17.11
CA LEU A 119 -4.45 14.27 -15.85
C LEU A 119 -3.04 14.04 -15.31
N THR A 120 -2.42 15.08 -14.75
CA THR A 120 -1.15 14.93 -14.02
C THR A 120 -1.44 14.55 -12.57
N VAL A 121 -0.78 13.51 -12.08
CA VAL A 121 -0.86 13.11 -10.68
C VAL A 121 0.15 13.97 -9.91
N GLU A 122 -0.33 15.05 -9.30
CA GLU A 122 0.48 15.89 -8.43
C GLU A 122 0.91 15.09 -7.19
N GLU A 123 2.21 15.00 -6.95
CA GLU A 123 2.70 14.60 -5.64
C GLU A 123 2.45 15.78 -4.71
N THR A 124 1.40 15.69 -3.89
CA THR A 124 1.05 16.75 -2.95
C THR A 124 2.29 17.20 -2.17
N LYS A 125 2.47 18.52 -2.07
CA LYS A 125 3.56 19.25 -1.37
C LYS A 125 3.77 18.86 0.11
N GLN A 126 2.97 17.95 0.65
CA GLN A 126 3.14 17.37 1.99
C GLN A 126 4.17 16.25 2.03
N THR A 127 4.75 15.86 0.87
CA THR A 127 6.03 15.15 0.79
C THR A 127 7.16 16.11 1.22
N ILE A 128 7.08 16.64 2.44
CA ILE A 128 8.20 17.32 3.07
C ILE A 128 9.29 16.26 3.17
N GLU A 129 10.38 16.52 2.45
CA GLU A 129 11.67 15.88 2.58
C GLU A 129 11.89 15.42 4.03
N LEU A 130 11.74 14.12 4.29
CA LEU A 130 12.46 13.49 5.37
C LEU A 130 13.90 13.41 4.88
N ASN A 131 14.63 14.51 5.06
CA ASN A 131 16.08 14.51 4.92
C ASN A 131 16.63 13.69 6.10
N ASP A 132 17.53 12.75 5.77
CA ASP A 132 18.32 11.94 6.72
C ASP A 132 19.00 12.77 7.81
#